data_AF-A0A6C0K6D6-F1
#
_entry.id   AF-A0A6C0K6D6-F1
#
_cell.length_a   1.000
_cell.length_b   1.000
_cell.length_c   1.000
_cell.angle_alpha   90.00
_cell.angle_beta   90.00
_cell.angle_gamma   90.00
#
_symmetry.space_group_name_H-M   'P 1'
#
loop_
_entity.id
_entity.type
_entity.pdbx_description
1 polymer ?
#
loop_
_entity_poly.entity_id
_entity_poly.type
_entity_poly.pdbx_seq_one_letter_code
_entity_poly.pdbx_strand_id
1 'polypeptide(L)'
;MARKKKIYCNKSLLQEVCDRDKCIIDFDKIEKYNRNIKFNFICNCGIEYSKTFRLLYDIGAFCKICTENKSQEKRKQTCIERYGVEYPFQSQEIKDKIKLVFLDKYGVKYPSQSQEIKDKKKQTCLDKYGVENPQQLQEFKDKFKQTCFNNYGVENPSQSQEIKNKKIETCFNNYGVEYPSQSQEVRDKSKQTFLDRYGVEYPSQSQEVRDKSKQTCLDRYGVENPQQSQEFKDKSKQTCFNNYGVENPSQSQEIKNKKIETCFNNYGVEYPSQSQEVRDKSKQTFLDRYGVEYPSQSQEFKDKSKQTCFNNYGVEYPQQSQEVRDKSKQTCFNNYGVEHPQQSQEVRDKFKQTCFNNYGVENPLQSQEVRYKSKQTCIEKYGVEHPMQNAEFFEKQLQNSYKLKEFNFPCGKTILVQGYEPFLLKNLVEEGYTHEDIITKRVDVPEIWYDEDNKKHRYYCDAYIPKINTIYEVKSTWTYEIAKEKNLLKNKACIDAGYLYVLCVYNNKGILEEQNIKIDNT
;
A
#
# COMPACT_ATOMS: atom_id res chain seq x y z
N MET A 1 66.28 -57.86 -17.67
CA MET A 1 64.98 -58.21 -17.05
C MET A 1 65.18 -59.38 -16.10
N ALA A 2 65.14 -59.16 -14.79
CA ALA A 2 65.22 -60.26 -13.83
C ALA A 2 63.99 -61.17 -13.99
N ARG A 3 64.20 -62.46 -14.26
CA ARG A 3 63.13 -63.48 -14.24
C ARG A 3 62.49 -63.43 -12.85
N LYS A 4 61.20 -63.03 -12.76
CA LYS A 4 60.42 -63.11 -11.52
C LYS A 4 60.56 -64.53 -10.96
N LYS A 5 60.98 -64.67 -9.70
CA LYS A 5 61.02 -65.95 -8.97
C LYS A 5 59.71 -66.70 -9.25
N LYS A 6 59.79 -67.99 -9.62
CA LYS A 6 58.59 -68.84 -9.70
C LYS A 6 58.08 -69.02 -8.27
N ILE A 7 57.00 -68.31 -7.94
CA ILE A 7 56.35 -68.40 -6.64
C ILE A 7 55.41 -69.61 -6.67
N TYR A 8 55.66 -70.56 -5.77
CA TYR A 8 54.81 -71.73 -5.58
C TYR A 8 53.95 -71.53 -4.34
N CYS A 9 52.66 -71.90 -4.43
CA CYS A 9 51.77 -71.86 -3.29
C CYS A 9 52.23 -72.90 -2.26
N ASN A 10 52.59 -72.44 -1.07
CA ASN A 10 52.95 -73.30 0.06
C ASN A 10 52.42 -72.68 1.36
N LYS A 11 52.39 -73.46 2.45
CA LYS A 11 51.87 -73.02 3.76
C LYS A 11 52.61 -71.79 4.30
N SER A 12 53.93 -71.71 4.14
CA SER A 12 54.75 -70.58 4.58
C SER A 12 54.32 -69.26 3.93
N LEU A 13 54.10 -69.25 2.62
CA LEU A 13 53.69 -68.03 1.91
C LEU A 13 52.26 -67.60 2.26
N LEU A 14 51.37 -68.56 2.53
CA LEU A 14 50.02 -68.22 3.02
C LEU A 14 50.07 -67.67 4.43
N GLN A 15 50.96 -68.17 5.29
CA GLN A 15 51.18 -67.60 6.62
C GLN A 15 51.72 -66.16 6.52
N GLU A 16 52.69 -65.89 5.63
CA GLU A 16 53.16 -64.52 5.37
C GLU A 16 52.03 -63.59 4.92
N VAL A 17 51.09 -64.06 4.10
CA VAL A 17 49.92 -63.29 3.69
C VAL A 17 48.97 -63.05 4.87
N CYS A 18 48.74 -64.06 5.72
CA CYS A 18 47.97 -63.92 6.95
C CYS A 18 48.55 -62.85 7.88
N ASP A 19 49.88 -62.85 8.05
CA ASP A 19 50.58 -61.91 8.92
C ASP A 19 50.55 -60.49 8.33
N ARG A 20 50.79 -60.36 7.01
CA ARG A 20 50.76 -59.08 6.28
C ARG A 20 49.38 -58.42 6.33
N ASP A 21 48.34 -59.21 6.07
CA ASP A 21 46.98 -58.71 5.86
C ASP A 21 46.09 -58.83 7.10
N LYS A 22 46.61 -59.45 8.18
CA LYS A 22 45.91 -59.74 9.43
C LYS A 22 44.61 -60.53 9.20
N CYS A 23 44.68 -61.55 8.35
CA CYS A 23 43.56 -62.45 8.06
C CYS A 23 43.77 -63.82 8.71
N ILE A 24 42.68 -64.56 8.93
CA ILE A 24 42.73 -65.91 9.50
C ILE A 24 42.40 -66.92 8.39
N ILE A 25 43.29 -67.89 8.17
CA ILE A 25 43.07 -69.02 7.28
C ILE A 25 43.07 -70.29 8.13
N ASP A 26 42.03 -71.11 7.95
CA ASP A 26 41.98 -72.44 8.55
C ASP A 26 42.83 -73.41 7.70
N PHE A 27 44.07 -73.63 8.13
CA PHE A 27 45.03 -74.45 7.39
C PHE A 27 44.69 -75.94 7.40
N ASP A 28 43.90 -76.41 8.37
CA ASP A 28 43.54 -77.83 8.51
C ASP A 28 42.51 -78.26 7.47
N LYS A 29 41.77 -77.28 6.89
CA LYS A 29 40.83 -77.48 5.79
C LYS A 29 41.48 -77.42 4.39
N ILE A 30 42.81 -77.33 4.29
CA ILE A 30 43.51 -77.22 3.00
C ILE A 30 44.13 -78.58 2.63
N GLU A 31 43.49 -79.30 1.70
CA GLU A 31 43.99 -80.61 1.22
C GLU A 31 45.22 -80.50 0.31
N LYS A 32 45.29 -79.47 -0.54
CA LYS A 32 46.37 -79.27 -1.52
C LYS A 32 46.67 -77.79 -1.73
N TYR A 33 47.96 -77.45 -1.82
CA TYR A 33 48.42 -76.10 -2.10
C TYR A 33 48.64 -75.91 -3.61
N ASN A 34 47.73 -75.19 -4.27
CA ASN A 34 47.83 -74.88 -5.71
C ASN A 34 47.41 -73.43 -5.99
N ARG A 35 48.10 -72.78 -6.94
CA ARG A 35 47.83 -71.42 -7.42
C ARG A 35 46.39 -71.17 -7.89
N ASN A 36 45.69 -72.20 -8.35
CA ASN A 36 44.34 -72.08 -8.90
C ASN A 36 43.23 -72.40 -7.88
N ILE A 37 43.57 -72.87 -6.68
CA ILE A 37 42.60 -73.15 -5.61
C ILE A 37 42.19 -71.84 -4.94
N LYS A 38 40.91 -71.74 -4.57
CA LYS A 38 40.39 -70.67 -3.73
C LYS A 38 40.61 -71.04 -2.26
N PHE A 39 41.21 -70.14 -1.51
CA PHE A 39 41.40 -70.28 -0.08
C PHE A 39 40.32 -69.47 0.62
N ASN A 40 39.61 -70.11 1.55
CA ASN A 40 38.68 -69.45 2.45
C ASN A 40 39.49 -68.80 3.57
N PHE A 41 39.18 -67.55 3.88
CA PHE A 41 39.84 -66.79 4.93
C PHE A 41 38.84 -65.85 5.58
N ILE A 42 39.06 -65.53 6.86
CA ILE A 42 38.38 -64.46 7.57
C ILE A 42 39.22 -63.21 7.39
N CYS A 43 38.65 -62.21 6.71
CA CYS A 43 39.28 -60.90 6.56
C CYS A 43 39.52 -60.25 7.93
N ASN A 44 40.44 -59.31 8.04
CA ASN A 44 40.66 -58.52 9.26
C ASN A 44 39.40 -57.81 9.81
N CYS A 45 38.35 -57.64 9.00
CA CYS A 45 37.06 -57.09 9.39
C CYS A 45 36.05 -58.15 9.89
N GLY A 46 36.47 -59.41 10.03
CA GLY A 46 35.63 -60.53 10.48
C GLY A 46 34.77 -61.19 9.40
N ILE A 47 34.80 -60.71 8.14
CA ILE A 47 34.00 -61.28 7.05
C ILE A 47 34.73 -62.46 6.40
N GLU A 48 34.07 -63.62 6.33
CA GLU A 48 34.53 -64.76 5.55
C GLU A 48 34.49 -64.46 4.05
N TYR A 49 35.59 -64.78 3.37
CA TYR A 49 35.69 -64.60 1.93
C TYR A 49 36.62 -65.65 1.31
N SER A 50 36.58 -65.76 -0.02
CA SER A 50 37.46 -66.69 -0.74
C SER A 50 38.14 -66.02 -1.93
N LYS A 51 39.45 -66.24 -2.05
CA LYS A 51 40.27 -65.72 -3.14
C LYS A 51 41.23 -66.81 -3.62
N THR A 52 41.59 -66.78 -4.90
CA THR A 52 42.69 -67.62 -5.38
C THR A 52 44.01 -67.15 -4.78
N PHE A 53 44.99 -68.04 -4.68
CA PHE A 53 46.31 -67.70 -4.16
C PHE A 53 46.92 -66.47 -4.83
N ARG A 54 46.79 -66.34 -6.16
CA ARG A 54 47.29 -65.18 -6.90
C ARG A 54 46.69 -63.87 -6.42
N LEU A 55 45.37 -63.84 -6.17
CA LEU A 55 44.68 -62.65 -5.70
C LEU A 55 45.03 -62.33 -4.24
N LEU A 56 45.20 -63.36 -3.40
CA LEU A 56 45.69 -63.21 -2.03
C LEU A 56 47.10 -62.60 -2.01
N TYR A 57 47.98 -63.07 -2.89
CA TYR A 57 49.36 -62.59 -2.94
C TYR A 57 49.47 -61.17 -3.53
N ASP A 58 48.86 -60.92 -4.70
CA ASP A 58 49.00 -59.68 -5.46
C ASP A 58 48.16 -58.51 -4.90
N ILE A 59 46.94 -58.78 -4.42
CA ILE A 59 45.97 -57.76 -3.99
C ILE A 59 45.80 -57.75 -2.47
N GLY A 60 45.91 -58.92 -1.84
CA GLY A 60 45.76 -59.11 -0.40
C GLY A 60 44.55 -59.93 0.00
N ALA A 61 44.64 -60.53 1.19
CA ALA A 61 43.61 -61.30 1.89
C ALA A 61 42.56 -60.39 2.54
N PHE A 62 41.90 -59.59 1.71
CA PHE A 62 40.81 -58.71 2.10
C PHE A 62 39.49 -59.15 1.46
N CYS A 63 38.37 -58.99 2.15
CA CYS A 63 37.04 -59.17 1.55
C CYS A 63 36.80 -58.11 0.44
N LYS A 64 35.69 -58.23 -0.31
CA LYS A 64 35.33 -57.29 -1.38
C LYS A 64 35.28 -55.83 -0.88
N ILE A 65 34.69 -55.60 0.29
CA ILE A 65 34.53 -54.27 0.90
C ILE A 65 35.89 -53.67 1.27
N CYS A 66 36.72 -54.42 2.00
CA CYS A 66 38.05 -53.95 2.41
C CYS A 66 38.99 -53.73 1.22
N THR A 67 38.83 -54.51 0.15
CA THR A 67 39.58 -54.29 -1.10
C THR A 67 39.17 -52.97 -1.78
N GLU A 68 37.87 -52.68 -1.84
CA GLU A 68 37.35 -51.42 -2.39
C GLU A 68 37.82 -50.21 -1.58
N ASN A 69 37.71 -50.27 -0.24
CA ASN A 69 38.14 -49.18 0.65
C ASN A 69 39.63 -48.84 0.45
N LYS A 70 40.51 -49.84 0.43
CA LYS A 70 41.94 -49.65 0.15
C LYS A 70 42.21 -49.10 -1.25
N SER A 71 41.41 -49.50 -2.25
CA SER A 71 41.49 -48.94 -3.60
C SER A 71 41.14 -47.45 -3.59
N GLN A 72 40.09 -47.06 -2.87
CA GLN A 72 39.68 -45.67 -2.73
C GLN A 72 40.73 -44.83 -1.99
N GLU A 73 41.28 -45.33 -0.88
CA GLU A 73 42.38 -44.68 -0.15
C GLU A 73 43.60 -44.46 -1.05
N LYS A 74 44.00 -45.48 -1.81
CA LYS A 74 45.11 -45.35 -2.77
C LYS A 74 44.80 -44.32 -3.86
N ARG A 75 43.57 -44.27 -4.38
CA ARG A 75 43.15 -43.25 -5.36
C ARG A 75 43.23 -41.84 -4.76
N LYS A 76 42.71 -41.64 -3.54
CA LYS A 76 42.80 -40.37 -2.81
C LYS A 76 44.25 -39.95 -2.65
N GLN A 77 45.11 -40.84 -2.16
CA GLN A 77 46.53 -40.57 -1.97
C GLN A 77 47.22 -40.15 -3.28
N THR A 78 46.98 -40.89 -4.37
CA THR A 78 47.54 -40.50 -5.68
C THR A 78 46.99 -39.18 -6.22
N CYS A 79 45.75 -38.82 -5.87
CA CYS A 79 45.17 -37.52 -6.24
C CYS A 79 45.77 -36.39 -5.41
N ILE A 80 46.03 -36.60 -4.12
CA ILE A 80 46.74 -35.66 -3.25
C ILE A 80 48.15 -35.43 -3.78
N GLU A 81 48.89 -36.50 -4.11
CA GLU A 81 50.24 -36.41 -4.66
C GLU A 81 50.31 -35.67 -6.00
N ARG A 82 49.32 -35.85 -6.87
CA ARG A 82 49.32 -35.26 -8.22
C ARG A 82 48.69 -33.88 -8.30
N TYR A 83 47.68 -33.60 -7.48
CA TYR A 83 46.81 -32.44 -7.61
C TYR A 83 46.63 -31.65 -6.31
N GLY A 84 47.23 -32.09 -5.20
CA GLY A 84 47.12 -31.45 -3.88
C GLY A 84 45.75 -31.61 -3.21
N VAL A 85 44.83 -32.39 -3.78
CA VAL A 85 43.45 -32.55 -3.32
C VAL A 85 43.01 -34.01 -3.36
N GLU A 86 42.10 -34.41 -2.49
CA GLU A 86 41.59 -35.80 -2.43
C GLU A 86 40.90 -36.23 -3.72
N TYR A 87 40.25 -35.29 -4.40
CA TYR A 87 39.51 -35.55 -5.63
C TYR A 87 39.87 -34.53 -6.72
N PRO A 88 40.12 -34.97 -7.98
CA PRO A 88 40.53 -34.08 -9.07
C PRO A 88 39.59 -32.88 -9.28
N PHE A 89 38.28 -33.07 -9.09
CA PHE A 89 37.28 -32.01 -9.25
C PHE A 89 37.29 -30.97 -8.12
N GLN A 90 38.10 -31.13 -7.07
CA GLN A 90 38.32 -30.08 -6.08
C GLN A 90 39.36 -29.06 -6.56
N SER A 91 40.31 -29.47 -7.41
CA SER A 91 41.34 -28.59 -7.97
C SER A 91 40.71 -27.57 -8.92
N GLN A 92 41.00 -26.29 -8.67
CA GLN A 92 40.51 -25.19 -9.49
C GLN A 92 41.10 -25.24 -10.90
N GLU A 93 42.37 -25.63 -11.04
CA GLU A 93 43.05 -25.79 -12.33
C GLU A 93 42.34 -26.83 -13.21
N ILE A 94 41.94 -27.96 -12.63
CA ILE A 94 41.22 -29.02 -13.35
C ILE A 94 39.83 -28.51 -13.77
N LYS A 95 39.12 -27.80 -12.90
CA LYS A 95 37.83 -27.19 -13.25
C LYS A 95 37.96 -26.22 -14.42
N ASP A 96 39.03 -25.43 -14.46
CA ASP A 96 39.23 -24.43 -15.51
C ASP A 96 39.65 -25.07 -16.84
N LYS A 97 40.49 -26.12 -16.81
CA LYS A 97 40.77 -26.94 -18.01
C LYS A 97 39.50 -27.55 -18.59
N ILE A 98 38.61 -28.06 -17.75
CA ILE A 98 37.31 -28.63 -18.20
C ILE A 98 36.43 -27.54 -18.84
N LYS A 99 36.35 -26.35 -18.24
CA LYS A 99 35.59 -25.23 -18.81
C LYS A 99 36.15 -24.81 -20.18
N LEU A 100 37.47 -24.79 -20.36
CA LEU A 100 38.10 -24.47 -21.63
C LEU A 100 37.74 -25.50 -22.71
N VAL A 101 37.77 -26.80 -22.38
CA VAL A 101 37.34 -27.86 -23.31
C VAL A 101 35.86 -27.72 -23.69
N PHE A 102 34.99 -27.34 -22.76
CA PHE A 102 33.58 -27.12 -23.07
C PHE A 102 33.35 -25.84 -23.89
N LEU A 103 34.11 -24.78 -23.64
CA LEU A 103 34.07 -23.58 -24.46
C LEU A 103 34.50 -23.87 -25.90
N ASP A 104 35.58 -24.62 -26.09
CA ASP A 104 36.07 -25.04 -27.40
C ASP A 104 35.03 -25.89 -28.15
N LYS A 105 34.44 -26.88 -27.46
CA LYS A 105 33.54 -27.84 -28.09
C LYS A 105 32.09 -27.35 -28.27
N TYR A 106 31.59 -26.51 -27.38
CA TYR A 106 30.17 -26.14 -27.31
C TYR A 106 29.93 -24.63 -27.27
N GLY A 107 30.98 -23.80 -27.29
CA GLY A 107 30.87 -22.34 -27.17
C GLY A 107 30.43 -21.83 -25.79
N VAL A 108 30.25 -22.72 -24.82
CA VAL A 108 29.74 -22.41 -23.47
C VAL A 108 30.57 -23.08 -22.38
N LYS A 109 30.65 -22.46 -21.21
CA LYS A 109 31.44 -22.99 -20.07
C LYS A 109 30.91 -24.32 -19.55
N TYR A 110 29.63 -24.61 -19.78
CA TYR A 110 28.98 -25.85 -19.37
C TYR A 110 28.05 -26.37 -20.48
N PRO A 111 28.13 -27.66 -20.88
CA PRO A 111 27.31 -28.20 -21.96
C PRO A 111 25.81 -28.03 -21.75
N SER A 112 25.34 -28.05 -20.49
CA SER A 112 23.93 -27.82 -20.15
C SER A 112 23.42 -26.41 -20.48
N GLN A 113 24.31 -25.45 -20.75
CA GLN A 113 23.96 -24.10 -21.18
C GLN A 113 23.72 -23.99 -22.69
N SER A 114 24.32 -24.90 -23.48
CA SER A 114 24.18 -24.92 -24.94
C SER A 114 22.72 -25.15 -25.32
N GLN A 115 22.23 -24.30 -26.22
CA GLN A 115 20.85 -24.37 -26.70
C GLN A 115 20.61 -25.67 -27.49
N GLU A 116 21.57 -26.09 -28.31
CA GLU A 116 21.53 -27.36 -29.05
C GLU A 116 21.34 -28.56 -28.11
N ILE A 117 22.07 -28.59 -26.99
CA ILE A 117 21.96 -29.68 -26.00
C ILE A 117 20.60 -29.64 -25.29
N LYS A 118 20.08 -28.45 -24.98
CA LYS A 118 18.74 -28.30 -24.38
C LYS A 118 17.66 -28.80 -25.33
N ASP A 119 17.72 -28.43 -26.60
CA ASP A 119 16.73 -28.80 -27.61
C ASP A 119 16.79 -30.30 -27.90
N LYS A 120 17.99 -30.88 -28.01
CA LYS A 120 18.16 -32.33 -28.14
C LYS A 120 17.58 -33.10 -26.95
N LYS A 121 17.75 -32.58 -25.73
CA LYS A 121 17.17 -33.17 -24.52
C LYS A 121 15.64 -33.12 -24.54
N LYS A 122 15.07 -31.96 -24.92
CA LYS A 122 13.61 -31.79 -25.07
C LYS A 122 13.05 -32.75 -26.11
N GLN A 123 13.67 -32.80 -27.30
CA GLN A 123 13.26 -33.69 -28.38
C GLN A 123 13.29 -35.15 -27.95
N THR A 124 14.39 -35.58 -27.31
CA THR A 124 14.50 -36.96 -26.80
C THR A 124 13.40 -37.29 -25.78
N CYS A 125 12.97 -36.32 -24.97
CA CYS A 125 11.90 -36.51 -24.01
C CYS A 125 10.52 -36.54 -24.68
N LEU A 126 10.29 -35.70 -25.69
CA LEU A 126 9.09 -35.75 -26.53
C LEU A 126 8.98 -37.11 -27.24
N ASP A 127 10.06 -37.58 -27.86
CA ASP A 127 10.09 -38.84 -28.61
C ASP A 127 9.81 -40.06 -27.71
N LYS A 128 10.32 -40.06 -26.47
CA LYS A 128 10.19 -41.19 -25.55
C LYS A 128 8.95 -41.17 -24.67
N TYR A 129 8.49 -39.97 -24.30
CA TYR A 129 7.50 -39.79 -23.23
C TYR A 129 6.32 -38.89 -23.64
N GLY A 130 6.33 -38.33 -24.85
CA GLY A 130 5.29 -37.42 -25.33
C GLY A 130 5.28 -36.05 -24.62
N VAL A 131 6.27 -35.76 -23.77
CA VAL A 131 6.35 -34.53 -22.96
C VAL A 131 7.77 -33.96 -22.99
N GLU A 132 7.92 -32.64 -22.92
CA GLU A 132 9.24 -31.99 -22.93
C GLU A 132 10.08 -32.32 -21.68
N ASN A 133 9.42 -32.70 -20.58
CA ASN A 133 10.06 -33.08 -19.33
C ASN A 133 9.32 -34.28 -18.70
N PRO A 134 9.99 -35.41 -18.41
CA PRO A 134 9.38 -36.58 -17.77
C PRO A 134 8.66 -36.26 -16.44
N GLN A 135 9.04 -35.21 -15.73
CA GLN A 135 8.37 -34.77 -14.49
C GLN A 135 6.94 -34.23 -14.72
N GLN A 136 6.56 -33.94 -15.96
CA GLN A 136 5.19 -33.54 -16.31
C GLN A 136 4.22 -34.73 -16.24
N LEU A 137 4.71 -35.96 -16.42
CA LEU A 137 3.92 -37.18 -16.36
C LEU A 137 3.31 -37.38 -14.97
N GLN A 138 2.02 -37.67 -14.93
CA GLN A 138 1.29 -37.87 -13.69
C GLN A 138 1.83 -39.07 -12.89
N GLU A 139 2.15 -40.18 -13.58
CA GLU A 139 2.75 -41.37 -12.96
C GLU A 139 4.06 -41.04 -12.21
N PHE A 140 4.90 -40.16 -12.77
CA PHE A 140 6.14 -39.73 -12.11
C PHE A 140 5.85 -38.90 -10.85
N LYS A 141 4.85 -38.01 -10.90
CA LYS A 141 4.42 -37.22 -9.75
C LYS A 141 3.86 -38.12 -8.63
N ASP A 142 3.06 -39.11 -8.99
CA ASP A 142 2.46 -40.03 -8.02
C ASP A 142 3.51 -40.92 -7.36
N LYS A 143 4.46 -41.45 -8.15
CA LYS A 143 5.60 -42.22 -7.63
C LYS A 143 6.50 -41.37 -6.73
N PHE A 144 6.71 -40.11 -7.07
CA PHE A 144 7.45 -39.16 -6.21
C PHE A 144 6.73 -38.94 -4.89
N LYS A 145 5.41 -38.65 -4.91
CA LYS A 145 4.60 -38.47 -3.71
C LYS A 145 4.64 -39.72 -2.83
N GLN A 146 4.46 -40.90 -3.40
CA GLN A 146 4.51 -42.16 -2.67
C GLN A 146 5.88 -42.40 -2.02
N THR A 147 6.97 -42.12 -2.74
CA THR A 147 8.33 -42.26 -2.19
C THR A 147 8.56 -41.28 -1.03
N CYS A 148 8.08 -40.05 -1.17
CA CYS A 148 8.18 -39.05 -0.09
C CYS A 148 7.33 -39.44 1.12
N PHE A 149 6.12 -39.96 0.89
CA PHE A 149 5.25 -40.43 1.96
C PHE A 149 5.86 -41.61 2.71
N ASN A 150 6.42 -42.60 1.99
CA ASN A 150 7.08 -43.75 2.61
C ASN A 150 8.29 -43.35 3.46
N ASN A 151 9.06 -42.34 3.03
CA ASN A 151 10.30 -41.94 3.71
C ASN A 151 10.08 -40.89 4.81
N TYR A 152 9.08 -40.02 4.67
CA TYR A 152 8.92 -38.82 5.50
C TYR A 152 7.51 -38.61 6.05
N GLY A 153 6.55 -39.50 5.74
CA GLY A 153 5.14 -39.39 6.16
C GLY A 153 4.35 -38.26 5.48
N VAL A 154 4.93 -37.59 4.48
CA VAL A 154 4.34 -36.43 3.78
C VAL A 154 4.60 -36.52 2.27
N GLU A 155 3.70 -35.96 1.47
CA GLU A 155 3.83 -35.99 -0.01
C GLU A 155 5.00 -35.14 -0.53
N ASN A 156 5.50 -34.18 0.28
CA ASN A 156 6.65 -33.36 -0.04
C ASN A 156 7.63 -33.32 1.15
N PRO A 157 8.92 -33.66 0.97
CA PRO A 157 9.88 -33.70 2.06
C PRO A 157 9.98 -32.38 2.84
N SER A 158 9.75 -31.23 2.19
CA SER A 158 9.79 -29.93 2.86
C SER A 158 8.62 -29.66 3.82
N GLN A 159 7.56 -30.48 3.78
CA GLN A 159 6.46 -30.41 4.74
C GLN A 159 6.79 -31.12 6.05
N SER A 160 7.71 -32.10 6.02
CA SER A 160 8.13 -32.85 7.21
C SER A 160 8.82 -31.92 8.20
N GLN A 161 8.43 -32.00 9.47
CA GLN A 161 8.99 -31.18 10.52
C GLN A 161 10.48 -31.47 10.74
N GLU A 162 10.90 -32.73 10.58
CA GLU A 162 12.31 -33.11 10.68
C GLU A 162 13.16 -32.38 9.64
N ILE A 163 12.70 -32.34 8.38
CA ILE A 163 13.40 -31.65 7.29
C ILE A 163 13.40 -30.14 7.49
N LYS A 164 12.31 -29.56 8.02
CA LYS A 164 12.26 -28.14 8.38
C LYS A 164 13.29 -27.81 9.46
N ASN A 165 13.36 -28.60 10.53
CA ASN A 165 14.31 -28.39 11.62
C ASN A 165 15.75 -28.52 11.13
N LYS A 166 16.07 -29.55 10.31
CA LYS A 166 17.40 -29.70 9.70
C LYS A 166 17.82 -28.50 8.83
N LYS A 167 16.88 -27.91 8.09
CA LYS A 167 17.13 -26.70 7.30
C LYS A 167 17.44 -25.49 8.18
N ILE A 168 16.68 -25.31 9.26
CA ILE A 168 16.90 -24.25 10.24
C ILE A 168 18.27 -24.42 10.90
N GLU A 169 18.59 -25.62 11.40
CA GLU A 169 19.86 -25.94 12.03
C GLU A 169 21.05 -25.69 11.09
N THR A 170 20.96 -26.16 9.84
CA THR A 170 22.01 -25.93 8.83
C THR A 170 22.18 -24.44 8.53
N CYS A 171 21.09 -23.68 8.47
CA CYS A 171 21.15 -22.25 8.24
C CYS A 171 21.76 -21.51 9.44
N PHE A 172 21.36 -21.90 10.65
CA PHE A 172 21.86 -21.33 11.89
C PHE A 172 23.36 -21.60 12.05
N ASN A 173 23.83 -22.82 11.77
CA ASN A 173 25.25 -23.17 11.84
C ASN A 173 26.10 -22.38 10.84
N ASN A 174 25.56 -22.04 9.67
CA ASN A 174 26.29 -21.31 8.63
C ASN A 174 26.22 -19.78 8.78
N TYR A 175 25.09 -19.24 9.26
CA TYR A 175 24.79 -17.81 9.19
C TYR A 175 24.26 -17.20 10.50
N GLY A 176 24.13 -17.98 11.58
CA GLY A 176 23.62 -17.53 12.88
C GLY A 176 22.13 -17.16 12.90
N VAL A 177 21.38 -17.47 11.83
CA VAL A 177 19.96 -17.13 11.66
C VAL A 177 19.17 -18.32 11.13
N GLU A 178 17.88 -18.37 11.40
CA GLU A 178 17.02 -19.50 10.98
C GLU A 178 16.80 -19.55 9.47
N TYR A 179 16.82 -18.39 8.81
CA TYR A 179 16.61 -18.26 7.37
C TYR A 179 17.71 -17.42 6.72
N PRO A 180 18.24 -17.81 5.54
CA PRO A 180 19.33 -17.08 4.89
C PRO A 180 18.99 -15.61 4.62
N SER A 181 17.72 -15.32 4.31
CA SER A 181 17.23 -13.97 4.05
C SER A 181 17.20 -13.06 5.28
N GLN A 182 17.43 -13.57 6.50
CA GLN A 182 17.58 -12.76 7.72
C GLN A 182 19.03 -12.32 7.93
N SER A 183 20.01 -13.04 7.37
CA SER A 183 21.42 -12.70 7.50
C SER A 183 21.73 -11.43 6.71
N GLN A 184 22.37 -10.47 7.38
CA GLN A 184 22.79 -9.22 6.76
C GLN A 184 23.81 -9.47 5.65
N GLU A 185 24.76 -10.39 5.86
CA GLU A 185 25.76 -10.78 4.86
C GLU A 185 25.10 -11.28 3.56
N VAL A 186 24.07 -12.14 3.68
CA VAL A 186 23.35 -12.68 2.52
C VAL A 186 22.57 -11.58 1.79
N ARG A 187 21.99 -10.64 2.53
CA ARG A 187 21.29 -9.47 1.95
C ARG A 187 22.25 -8.57 1.19
N ASP A 188 23.38 -8.24 1.78
CA ASP A 188 24.38 -7.34 1.18
C ASP A 188 25.01 -7.96 -0.07
N LYS A 189 25.32 -9.26 -0.02
CA LYS A 189 25.81 -10.00 -1.19
C LYS A 189 24.77 -10.05 -2.32
N SER A 190 23.49 -10.17 -1.97
CA SER A 190 22.40 -10.13 -2.96
C SER A 190 22.27 -8.73 -3.59
N LYS A 191 22.29 -7.67 -2.77
CA LYS A 191 22.30 -6.28 -3.25
C LYS A 191 23.47 -6.00 -4.18
N GLN A 192 24.68 -6.40 -3.79
CA GLN A 192 25.87 -6.22 -4.63
C GLN A 192 25.72 -6.94 -5.97
N THR A 193 25.23 -8.19 -5.96
CA THR A 193 25.00 -8.95 -7.19
C THR A 193 23.98 -8.26 -8.12
N PHE A 194 22.95 -7.63 -7.55
CA PHE A 194 21.95 -6.90 -8.33
C PHE A 194 22.46 -5.56 -8.84
N LEU A 195 23.29 -4.85 -8.06
CA LEU A 195 24.01 -3.66 -8.51
C LEU A 195 24.94 -3.98 -9.68
N ASP A 196 25.75 -5.04 -9.56
CA ASP A 196 26.70 -5.45 -10.61
C ASP A 196 25.99 -5.85 -11.91
N ARG A 197 24.81 -6.49 -11.80
CA ARG A 197 24.08 -7.01 -12.97
C ARG A 197 23.11 -6.00 -13.59
N TYR A 198 22.44 -5.19 -12.78
CA TYR A 198 21.30 -4.36 -13.20
C TYR A 198 21.45 -2.87 -12.81
N GLY A 199 22.50 -2.49 -12.09
CA GLY A 199 22.73 -1.11 -11.64
C GLY A 199 21.80 -0.63 -10.52
N VAL A 200 20.98 -1.52 -9.94
CA VAL A 200 19.98 -1.20 -8.91
C VAL A 200 20.02 -2.24 -7.78
N GLU A 201 19.63 -1.83 -6.56
CA GLU A 201 19.65 -2.73 -5.39
C GLU A 201 18.65 -3.88 -5.51
N TYR A 202 17.57 -3.70 -6.28
CA TYR A 202 16.54 -4.71 -6.48
C TYR A 202 16.19 -4.85 -7.96
N PRO A 203 16.14 -6.07 -8.52
CA PRO A 203 15.86 -6.28 -9.95
C PRO A 203 14.54 -5.64 -10.40
N SER A 204 13.52 -5.61 -9.54
CA SER A 204 12.22 -5.00 -9.83
C SER A 204 12.27 -3.47 -10.00
N GLN A 205 13.38 -2.81 -9.67
CA GLN A 205 13.60 -1.38 -9.93
C GLN A 205 14.17 -1.14 -11.33
N SER A 206 14.84 -2.14 -11.93
CA SER A 206 15.41 -2.03 -13.26
C SER A 206 14.31 -1.96 -14.32
N GLN A 207 14.41 -0.97 -15.19
CA GLN A 207 13.46 -0.78 -16.29
C GLN A 207 13.47 -1.97 -17.25
N GLU A 208 14.65 -2.53 -17.56
CA GLU A 208 14.80 -3.72 -18.40
C GLU A 208 14.02 -4.92 -17.84
N VAL A 209 14.12 -5.15 -16.52
CA VAL A 209 13.41 -6.25 -15.86
C VAL A 209 11.91 -6.02 -15.90
N ARG A 210 11.44 -4.79 -15.67
CA ARG A 210 10.02 -4.43 -15.74
C ARG A 210 9.45 -4.64 -17.13
N ASP A 211 10.14 -4.18 -18.17
CA ASP A 211 9.69 -4.27 -19.55
C ASP A 211 9.65 -5.73 -20.00
N LYS A 212 10.65 -6.54 -19.63
CA LYS A 212 10.64 -7.99 -19.89
C LYS A 212 9.49 -8.71 -19.17
N SER A 213 9.19 -8.33 -17.92
CA SER A 213 8.03 -8.85 -17.21
C SER A 213 6.71 -8.48 -17.88
N LYS A 214 6.54 -7.22 -18.32
CA LYS A 214 5.36 -6.77 -19.08
C LYS A 214 5.20 -7.54 -20.38
N GLN A 215 6.27 -7.66 -21.17
CA GLN A 215 6.25 -8.39 -22.44
C GLN A 215 5.86 -9.86 -22.23
N THR A 216 6.44 -10.52 -21.22
CA THR A 216 6.09 -11.91 -20.90
C THR A 216 4.61 -12.06 -20.52
N CYS A 217 4.04 -11.06 -19.83
CA CYS A 217 2.62 -11.07 -19.49
C CYS A 217 1.74 -10.81 -20.71
N LEU A 218 2.13 -9.91 -21.62
CA LEU A 218 1.46 -9.70 -22.90
C LEU A 218 1.46 -10.97 -23.75
N ASP A 219 2.61 -11.63 -23.88
CA ASP A 219 2.75 -12.86 -24.69
C ASP A 219 1.89 -14.02 -24.15
N ARG A 220 1.76 -14.13 -22.82
CA ARG A 220 1.04 -15.24 -22.17
C ARG A 220 -0.44 -14.98 -21.92
N TYR A 221 -0.80 -13.74 -21.63
CA TYR A 221 -2.12 -13.38 -21.10
C TYR A 221 -2.79 -12.24 -21.88
N GLY A 222 -2.12 -11.65 -22.87
CA GLY A 222 -2.63 -10.52 -23.65
C GLY A 222 -2.73 -9.19 -22.88
N VAL A 223 -2.21 -9.14 -21.65
CA VAL A 223 -2.29 -7.97 -20.75
C VAL A 223 -0.94 -7.73 -20.05
N GLU A 224 -0.62 -6.48 -19.71
CA GLU A 224 0.67 -6.14 -19.07
C GLU A 224 0.80 -6.71 -17.64
N ASN A 225 -0.34 -6.99 -16.99
CA ASN A 225 -0.38 -7.59 -15.65
C ASN A 225 -1.41 -8.72 -15.64
N PRO A 226 -1.06 -9.94 -15.21
CA PRO A 226 -2.00 -11.07 -15.16
C PRO A 226 -3.29 -10.78 -14.39
N GLN A 227 -3.26 -9.90 -13.38
CA GLN A 227 -4.45 -9.49 -12.61
C GLN A 227 -5.45 -8.66 -13.42
N GLN A 228 -5.05 -8.09 -14.55
CA GLN A 228 -5.96 -7.36 -15.45
C GLN A 228 -6.82 -8.33 -16.28
N SER A 229 -6.32 -9.54 -16.53
CA SER A 229 -7.02 -10.58 -17.29
C SER A 229 -8.34 -10.95 -16.62
N GLN A 230 -9.40 -11.01 -17.41
CA GLN A 230 -10.72 -11.40 -16.93
C GLN A 230 -10.73 -12.83 -16.39
N GLU A 231 -10.00 -13.75 -17.05
CA GLU A 231 -9.86 -15.14 -16.60
C GLU A 231 -9.28 -15.22 -15.17
N PHE A 232 -8.27 -14.41 -14.88
CA PHE A 232 -7.65 -14.38 -13.54
C PHE A 232 -8.62 -13.80 -12.51
N LYS A 233 -9.33 -12.72 -12.85
CA LYS A 233 -10.34 -12.11 -11.97
C LYS A 233 -11.44 -13.11 -11.62
N ASP A 234 -11.95 -13.85 -12.60
CA ASP A 234 -13.02 -14.82 -12.40
C ASP A 234 -12.55 -16.01 -11.57
N LYS A 235 -11.35 -16.54 -11.83
CA LYS A 235 -10.73 -17.58 -10.99
C LYS A 235 -10.52 -17.12 -9.56
N SER A 236 -10.10 -15.87 -9.35
CA SER A 236 -9.93 -15.29 -8.02
C SER A 236 -11.27 -15.19 -7.29
N LYS A 237 -12.31 -14.68 -7.94
CA LYS A 237 -13.67 -14.60 -7.39
C LYS A 237 -14.21 -15.98 -7.02
N GLN A 238 -14.09 -16.96 -7.92
CA GLN A 238 -14.54 -18.33 -7.68
C GLN A 238 -13.80 -18.97 -6.50
N THR A 239 -12.49 -18.77 -6.40
CA THR A 239 -11.70 -19.30 -5.27
C THR A 239 -12.14 -18.66 -3.96
N CYS A 240 -12.38 -17.34 -3.94
CA CYS A 240 -12.88 -16.66 -2.75
C CYS A 240 -14.29 -17.14 -2.38
N PHE A 241 -15.16 -17.35 -3.37
CA PHE A 241 -16.50 -17.87 -3.15
C PHE A 241 -16.47 -19.29 -2.57
N ASN A 242 -15.64 -20.18 -3.12
CA ASN A 242 -15.50 -21.55 -2.62
C ASN A 242 -14.99 -21.60 -1.17
N ASN A 243 -14.07 -20.69 -0.81
CA ASN A 243 -13.44 -20.69 0.52
C ASN A 243 -14.24 -19.91 1.58
N TYR A 244 -14.95 -18.85 1.17
CA TYR A 244 -15.54 -17.88 2.10
C TYR A 244 -17.02 -17.56 1.83
N GLY A 245 -17.64 -18.16 0.80
CA GLY A 245 -19.02 -17.91 0.40
C GLY A 245 -19.27 -16.53 -0.23
N VAL A 246 -18.22 -15.74 -0.49
CA VAL A 246 -18.29 -14.37 -1.02
C VAL A 246 -17.21 -14.13 -2.07
N GLU A 247 -17.46 -13.26 -3.05
CA GLU A 247 -16.49 -12.96 -4.11
C GLU A 247 -15.24 -12.22 -3.60
N ASN A 248 -15.35 -11.51 -2.48
CA ASN A 248 -14.24 -10.82 -1.84
C ASN A 248 -14.14 -11.24 -0.36
N PRO A 249 -13.00 -11.79 0.10
CA PRO A 249 -12.85 -12.26 1.47
C PRO A 249 -13.19 -11.21 2.53
N SER A 250 -12.98 -9.93 2.25
CA SER A 250 -13.32 -8.84 3.17
C SER A 250 -14.82 -8.62 3.39
N GLN A 251 -15.67 -9.20 2.54
CA GLN A 251 -17.13 -9.18 2.72
C GLN A 251 -17.60 -10.24 3.72
N SER A 252 -16.84 -11.32 3.89
CA SER A 252 -17.15 -12.41 4.82
C SER A 252 -17.16 -11.88 6.25
N GLN A 253 -18.21 -12.23 7.00
CA GLN A 253 -18.35 -11.79 8.39
C GLN A 253 -17.24 -12.35 9.27
N GLU A 254 -16.76 -13.57 8.99
CA GLU A 254 -15.63 -14.19 9.70
C GLU A 254 -14.37 -13.33 9.57
N ILE A 255 -14.04 -12.88 8.35
CA ILE A 255 -12.87 -12.06 8.08
C ILE A 255 -13.02 -10.66 8.70
N LYS A 256 -14.23 -10.09 8.68
CA LYS A 256 -14.51 -8.81 9.36
C LYS A 256 -14.26 -8.92 10.86
N ASN A 257 -14.78 -9.97 11.50
CA ASN A 257 -14.60 -10.20 12.94
C ASN A 257 -13.12 -10.42 13.29
N LYS A 258 -12.39 -11.23 12.52
CA LYS A 258 -10.94 -11.44 12.70
C LYS A 258 -10.12 -10.15 12.60
N LYS A 259 -10.50 -9.24 11.69
CA LYS A 259 -9.86 -7.92 11.56
C LYS A 259 -10.09 -7.06 12.80
N ILE A 260 -11.34 -7.02 13.29
CA ILE A 260 -11.70 -6.29 14.52
C ILE A 260 -10.94 -6.86 15.71
N GLU A 261 -10.95 -8.18 15.90
CA GLU A 261 -10.24 -8.86 16.99
C GLU A 261 -8.74 -8.58 16.97
N THR A 262 -8.10 -8.69 15.79
CA THR A 262 -6.68 -8.39 15.65
C THR A 262 -6.37 -6.93 15.97
N CYS A 263 -7.21 -6.00 15.52
CA CYS A 263 -7.04 -4.59 15.81
C CYS A 263 -7.24 -4.29 17.30
N PHE A 264 -8.22 -4.94 17.93
CA PHE A 264 -8.49 -4.80 19.35
C PHE A 264 -7.34 -5.34 20.19
N ASN A 265 -6.80 -6.52 19.85
CA ASN A 265 -5.64 -7.09 20.54
C ASN A 265 -4.38 -6.22 20.44
N ASN A 266 -4.19 -5.55 19.30
CA ASN A 266 -3.01 -4.72 19.06
C ASN A 266 -3.13 -3.29 19.60
N TYR A 267 -4.33 -2.70 19.56
CA TYR A 267 -4.54 -1.26 19.79
C TYR A 267 -5.70 -0.93 20.73
N GLY A 268 -6.41 -1.91 21.27
CA GLY A 268 -7.56 -1.73 22.17
C GLY A 268 -8.81 -1.13 21.51
N VAL A 269 -8.83 -1.02 20.18
CA VAL A 269 -9.92 -0.40 19.39
C VAL A 269 -10.28 -1.27 18.19
N GLU A 270 -11.51 -1.15 17.70
CA GLU A 270 -11.98 -1.96 16.55
C GLU A 270 -11.31 -1.58 15.23
N TYR A 271 -10.93 -0.31 15.09
CA TYR A 271 -10.31 0.21 13.88
C TYR A 271 -9.03 0.99 14.20
N PRO A 272 -7.94 0.83 13.42
CA PRO A 272 -6.68 1.50 13.73
C PRO A 272 -6.82 3.01 13.78
N SER A 273 -7.70 3.59 12.95
CA SER A 273 -7.98 5.03 12.92
C SER A 273 -8.68 5.57 14.17
N GLN A 274 -9.14 4.73 15.09
CA GLN A 274 -9.68 5.15 16.40
C GLN A 274 -8.58 5.25 17.46
N SER A 275 -7.46 4.54 17.29
CA SER A 275 -6.35 4.56 18.24
C SER A 275 -5.65 5.92 18.19
N GLN A 276 -5.49 6.54 19.35
CA GLN A 276 -4.79 7.81 19.49
C GLN A 276 -3.31 7.67 19.06
N GLU A 277 -2.67 6.57 19.42
CA GLU A 277 -1.28 6.26 19.02
C GLU A 277 -1.13 6.23 17.49
N VAL A 278 -2.05 5.57 16.79
CA VAL A 278 -2.03 5.48 15.31
C VAL A 278 -2.26 6.86 14.68
N ARG A 279 -3.16 7.68 15.25
CA ARG A 279 -3.41 9.05 14.80
C ARG A 279 -2.18 9.92 14.96
N ASP A 280 -1.54 9.88 16.13
CA ASP A 280 -0.38 10.72 16.43
C ASP A 280 0.82 10.34 15.58
N LYS A 281 1.06 9.03 15.39
CA LYS A 281 2.09 8.55 14.46
C LYS A 281 1.83 8.98 13.01
N SER A 282 0.56 8.99 12.59
CA SER A 282 0.19 9.47 11.26
C SER A 282 0.44 10.97 11.12
N LYS A 283 0.02 11.77 12.11
CA LYS A 283 0.29 13.23 12.15
C LYS A 283 1.79 13.52 12.09
N GLN A 284 2.59 12.83 12.91
CA GLN A 284 4.05 13.01 12.90
C GLN A 284 4.65 12.71 11.53
N THR A 285 4.23 11.61 10.90
CA THR A 285 4.69 11.24 9.56
C THR A 285 4.34 12.32 8.52
N PHE A 286 3.17 12.94 8.64
CA PHE A 286 2.77 14.03 7.74
C PHE A 286 3.51 15.34 8.03
N LEU A 287 3.78 15.66 9.29
CA LEU A 287 4.62 16.79 9.68
C LEU A 287 6.05 16.63 9.12
N ASP A 288 6.66 15.46 9.30
CA ASP A 288 8.02 15.18 8.82
C ASP A 288 8.13 15.29 7.29
N ARG A 289 7.06 14.90 6.58
CA ARG A 289 7.06 14.81 5.11
C ARG A 289 6.58 16.07 4.41
N TYR A 290 5.60 16.77 4.97
CA TYR A 290 4.88 17.86 4.33
C TYR A 290 4.83 19.14 5.17
N GLY A 291 5.38 19.14 6.39
CA GLY A 291 5.35 20.28 7.31
C GLY A 291 3.97 20.62 7.88
N VAL A 292 2.96 19.77 7.67
CA VAL A 292 1.57 19.98 8.10
C VAL A 292 0.99 18.70 8.68
N GLU A 293 0.05 18.83 9.63
CA GLU A 293 -0.59 17.66 10.27
C GLU A 293 -1.42 16.82 9.30
N TYR A 294 -1.93 17.43 8.23
CA TYR A 294 -2.75 16.76 7.24
C TYR A 294 -2.28 17.11 5.83
N PRO A 295 -2.04 16.12 4.94
CA PRO A 295 -1.56 16.38 3.58
C PRO A 295 -2.45 17.36 2.80
N SER A 296 -3.77 17.33 3.02
CA SER A 296 -4.73 18.23 2.38
C SER A 296 -4.53 19.71 2.73
N GLN A 297 -3.77 20.05 3.78
CA GLN A 297 -3.41 21.43 4.12
C GLN A 297 -2.21 21.92 3.30
N SER A 298 -1.32 21.02 2.88
CA SER A 298 -0.13 21.36 2.10
C SER A 298 -0.51 21.84 0.70
N GLN A 299 0.06 22.98 0.29
CA GLN A 299 -0.16 23.52 -1.04
C GLN A 299 0.39 22.59 -2.13
N GLU A 300 1.56 21.98 -1.89
CA GLU A 300 2.17 21.01 -2.81
C GLU A 300 1.22 19.83 -3.10
N PHE A 301 0.56 19.31 -2.07
CA PHE A 301 -0.39 18.21 -2.23
C PHE A 301 -1.64 18.66 -3.02
N LYS A 302 -2.16 19.85 -2.74
CA LYS A 302 -3.30 20.42 -3.48
C LYS A 302 -2.96 20.58 -4.97
N ASP A 303 -1.79 21.11 -5.28
CA ASP A 303 -1.35 21.34 -6.66
C ASP A 303 -1.15 20.01 -7.42
N LYS A 304 -0.54 19.01 -6.78
CA LYS A 304 -0.44 17.65 -7.34
C LYS A 304 -1.80 17.01 -7.59
N SER A 305 -2.76 17.20 -6.68
CA SER A 305 -4.12 16.71 -6.83
C SER A 305 -4.83 17.38 -8.02
N LYS A 306 -4.69 18.70 -8.17
CA LYS A 306 -5.23 19.46 -9.31
C LYS A 306 -4.62 19.00 -10.62
N GLN A 307 -3.29 18.86 -10.68
CA GLN A 307 -2.59 18.41 -11.89
C GLN A 307 -3.03 17.01 -12.31
N THR A 308 -3.21 16.10 -11.36
CA THR A 308 -3.69 14.75 -11.64
C THR A 308 -5.11 14.77 -12.20
N CYS A 309 -5.99 15.59 -11.63
CA CYS A 309 -7.35 15.77 -12.16
C CYS A 309 -7.32 16.39 -13.56
N PHE A 310 -6.46 17.37 -13.80
CA PHE A 310 -6.31 18.01 -15.10
C PHE A 310 -5.81 17.03 -16.17
N ASN A 311 -4.80 16.22 -15.85
CA ASN A 311 -4.28 15.21 -16.77
C ASN A 311 -5.32 14.15 -17.13
N ASN A 312 -6.18 13.77 -16.17
CA ASN A 312 -7.17 12.72 -16.37
C ASN A 312 -8.48 13.23 -17.01
N TYR A 313 -8.89 14.47 -16.70
CA TYR A 313 -10.23 14.97 -16.99
C TYR A 313 -10.26 16.36 -17.64
N GLY A 314 -9.11 17.00 -17.86
CA GLY A 314 -9.00 18.36 -18.42
C GLY A 314 -9.45 19.49 -17.47
N VAL A 315 -9.76 19.18 -16.20
CA VAL A 315 -10.28 20.13 -15.20
C VAL A 315 -9.58 19.96 -13.86
N GLU A 316 -9.48 21.03 -13.07
CA GLU A 316 -8.78 20.99 -11.77
C GLU A 316 -9.51 20.15 -10.71
N TYR A 317 -10.83 20.01 -10.86
CA TYR A 317 -11.66 19.26 -9.91
C TYR A 317 -12.55 18.25 -10.65
N PRO A 318 -12.66 16.99 -10.19
CA PRO A 318 -13.39 15.94 -10.91
C PRO A 318 -14.83 16.33 -11.23
N GLN A 319 -15.53 16.97 -10.30
CA GLN A 319 -16.94 17.39 -10.47
C GLN A 319 -17.12 18.58 -11.41
N GLN A 320 -16.06 19.15 -12.01
CA GLN A 320 -16.18 20.10 -13.12
C GLN A 320 -16.29 19.39 -14.47
N SER A 321 -15.84 18.14 -14.56
CA SER A 321 -15.96 17.34 -15.77
C SER A 321 -17.40 16.84 -15.93
N GLN A 322 -17.96 17.06 -17.12
CA GLN A 322 -19.29 16.58 -17.45
C GLN A 322 -19.37 15.05 -17.40
N GLU A 323 -18.31 14.36 -17.86
CA GLU A 323 -18.21 12.89 -17.82
C GLU A 323 -18.33 12.34 -16.38
N VAL A 324 -17.65 12.98 -15.42
CA VAL A 324 -17.68 12.57 -14.01
C VAL A 324 -19.06 12.82 -13.41
N ARG A 325 -19.71 13.94 -13.76
CA ARG A 325 -21.08 14.24 -13.32
C ARG A 325 -22.07 13.20 -13.85
N ASP A 326 -22.00 12.86 -15.13
CA ASP A 326 -22.91 11.91 -15.76
C ASP A 326 -22.73 10.50 -15.18
N LYS A 327 -21.49 10.07 -14.95
CA LYS A 327 -21.19 8.80 -14.24
C LYS A 327 -21.75 8.79 -12.81
N SER A 328 -21.63 9.91 -12.09
CA SER A 328 -22.18 10.05 -10.74
C SER A 328 -23.71 9.95 -10.75
N LYS A 329 -24.38 10.62 -11.71
CA LYS A 329 -25.83 10.54 -11.89
C LYS A 329 -26.29 9.13 -12.24
N GLN A 330 -25.61 8.48 -13.18
CA GLN A 330 -25.94 7.11 -13.59
C GLN A 330 -25.80 6.13 -12.43
N THR A 331 -24.77 6.29 -11.59
CA THR A 331 -24.57 5.44 -10.41
C THR A 331 -25.70 5.67 -9.40
N CYS A 332 -26.11 6.91 -9.17
CA CYS A 332 -27.24 7.21 -8.29
C CYS A 332 -28.55 6.64 -8.87
N PHE A 333 -28.75 6.73 -10.18
CA PHE A 333 -29.93 6.17 -10.85
C PHE A 333 -29.98 4.65 -10.73
N ASN A 334 -28.86 3.95 -10.95
CA ASN A 334 -28.78 2.50 -10.82
C ASN A 334 -29.06 2.03 -9.38
N ASN A 335 -28.59 2.79 -8.38
CA ASN A 335 -28.70 2.40 -6.98
C ASN A 335 -30.04 2.79 -6.36
N TYR A 336 -30.62 3.92 -6.76
CA TYR A 336 -31.75 4.56 -6.08
C TYR A 336 -32.89 5.00 -7.00
N GLY A 337 -32.79 4.78 -8.32
CA GLY A 337 -33.78 5.18 -9.31
C GLY A 337 -33.87 6.70 -9.57
N VAL A 338 -32.96 7.50 -9.00
CA VAL A 338 -32.97 8.97 -9.05
C VAL A 338 -31.57 9.53 -9.34
N GLU A 339 -31.48 10.71 -9.95
CA GLU A 339 -30.18 11.33 -10.30
C GLU A 339 -29.43 11.85 -9.06
N HIS A 340 -30.15 12.16 -7.98
CA HIS A 340 -29.57 12.65 -6.73
C HIS A 340 -30.08 11.82 -5.54
N PRO A 341 -29.21 11.34 -4.64
CA PRO A 341 -29.61 10.47 -3.53
C PRO A 341 -30.72 11.07 -2.66
N GLN A 342 -30.68 12.40 -2.43
CA GLN A 342 -31.68 13.11 -1.64
C GLN A 342 -33.06 13.22 -2.31
N GLN A 343 -33.24 12.77 -3.56
CA GLN A 343 -34.57 12.63 -4.18
C GLN A 343 -35.22 11.30 -3.84
N SER A 344 -34.43 10.29 -3.44
CA SER A 344 -34.96 8.98 -3.04
C SER A 344 -35.60 9.07 -1.66
N GLN A 345 -36.82 8.57 -1.56
CA GLN A 345 -37.55 8.51 -0.29
C GLN A 345 -36.83 7.59 0.71
N GLU A 346 -36.29 6.46 0.24
CA GLU A 346 -35.51 5.52 1.06
C GLU A 346 -34.31 6.21 1.74
N VAL A 347 -33.57 7.04 0.97
CA VAL A 347 -32.41 7.77 1.49
C VAL A 347 -32.84 8.80 2.52
N ARG A 348 -33.96 9.50 2.29
CA ARG A 348 -34.51 10.47 3.25
C ARG A 348 -34.95 9.80 4.55
N ASP A 349 -35.65 8.68 4.46
CA ASP A 349 -36.13 7.96 5.64
C ASP A 349 -34.97 7.39 6.45
N LYS A 350 -33.95 6.85 5.78
CA LYS A 350 -32.71 6.42 6.44
C LYS A 350 -31.97 7.57 7.12
N PHE A 351 -31.93 8.75 6.50
CA PHE A 351 -31.36 9.95 7.10
C PHE A 351 -32.11 10.35 8.37
N LYS A 352 -33.45 10.40 8.31
CA LYS A 352 -34.30 10.71 9.47
C LYS A 352 -34.12 9.72 10.60
N GLN A 353 -34.11 8.41 10.29
CA GLN A 353 -33.90 7.36 11.29
C GLN A 353 -32.53 7.49 11.97
N THR A 354 -31.49 7.78 11.19
CA THR A 354 -30.14 7.97 11.75
C THR A 354 -30.08 9.19 12.66
N CYS A 355 -30.72 10.31 12.26
CA CYS A 355 -30.81 11.49 13.10
C CYS A 355 -31.60 11.22 14.37
N PHE A 356 -32.70 10.47 14.28
CA PHE A 356 -33.51 10.08 15.42
C PHE A 356 -32.72 9.21 16.41
N ASN A 357 -31.99 8.21 15.91
CA ASN A 357 -31.16 7.35 16.76
C ASN A 357 -30.05 8.12 17.47
N ASN A 358 -29.44 9.10 16.80
CA ASN A 358 -28.29 9.84 17.35
C ASN A 358 -28.70 11.04 18.21
N TYR A 359 -29.81 11.69 17.89
CA TYR A 359 -30.19 12.99 18.46
C TYR A 359 -31.63 13.04 18.99
N GLY A 360 -32.42 11.97 18.85
CA GLY A 360 -33.84 11.92 19.23
C GLY A 360 -34.77 12.72 18.32
N VAL A 361 -34.28 13.26 17.21
CA VAL A 361 -35.02 14.14 16.29
C VAL A 361 -34.71 13.82 14.83
N GLU A 362 -35.65 14.09 13.91
CA GLU A 362 -35.48 13.78 12.47
C GLU A 362 -34.47 14.69 11.75
N ASN A 363 -34.18 15.86 12.33
CA ASN A 363 -33.18 16.80 11.83
C ASN A 363 -32.26 17.25 12.97
N PRO A 364 -30.93 17.17 12.83
CA PRO A 364 -30.00 17.57 13.89
C PRO A 364 -30.24 18.99 14.41
N LEU A 365 -30.68 19.92 13.57
CA LEU A 365 -30.95 21.31 13.98
C LEU A 365 -32.19 21.47 14.88
N GLN A 366 -33.03 20.43 15.01
CA GLN A 366 -34.13 20.40 15.99
C GLN A 366 -33.62 20.06 17.40
N SER A 367 -32.46 19.41 17.52
CA SER A 367 -31.87 19.06 18.81
C SER A 367 -31.36 20.31 19.52
N GLN A 368 -31.81 20.52 20.75
CA GLN A 368 -31.34 21.64 21.58
C GLN A 368 -29.84 21.56 21.85
N GLU A 369 -29.29 20.35 22.02
CA GLU A 369 -27.86 20.14 22.23
C GLU A 369 -27.03 20.58 21.02
N VAL A 370 -27.46 20.21 19.81
CA VAL A 370 -26.80 20.61 18.56
C VAL A 370 -26.85 22.13 18.39
N ARG A 371 -27.99 22.75 18.67
CA ARG A 371 -28.14 24.22 18.62
C ARG A 371 -27.23 24.90 19.65
N TYR A 372 -27.15 24.38 20.87
CA TYR A 372 -26.26 24.91 21.90
C TYR A 372 -24.79 24.82 21.48
N LYS A 373 -24.33 23.65 21.00
CA LYS A 373 -22.95 23.47 20.50
C LYS A 373 -22.63 24.41 19.33
N SER A 374 -23.58 24.61 18.42
CA SER A 374 -23.45 25.55 17.31
C SER A 374 -23.23 26.99 17.80
N LYS A 375 -24.02 27.44 18.80
CA LYS A 375 -23.83 28.76 19.43
C LYS A 375 -22.47 28.89 20.12
N GLN A 376 -22.06 27.90 20.92
CA GLN A 376 -20.75 27.93 21.59
C GLN A 376 -19.60 28.06 20.60
N THR A 377 -19.65 27.27 19.51
CA THR A 377 -18.65 27.35 18.44
C THR A 377 -18.61 28.74 17.79
N CYS A 378 -19.77 29.39 17.61
CA CYS A 378 -19.82 30.74 17.05
C CYS A 378 -19.24 31.77 18.03
N ILE A 379 -19.51 31.64 19.33
CA ILE A 379 -18.95 32.52 20.36
C ILE A 379 -17.43 32.37 20.42
N GLU A 380 -16.92 31.13 20.44
CA GLU A 380 -15.47 30.85 20.46
C GLU A 380 -14.75 31.42 19.23
N LYS A 381 -15.36 31.30 18.03
CA LYS A 381 -14.72 31.71 16.78
C LYS A 381 -14.92 33.17 16.40
N TYR A 382 -16.08 33.74 16.71
CA TYR A 382 -16.53 35.03 16.19
C TYR A 382 -16.96 36.02 17.29
N GLY A 383 -16.95 35.59 18.57
CA GLY A 383 -17.39 36.41 19.71
C GLY A 383 -18.91 36.60 19.82
N VAL A 384 -19.70 35.97 18.95
CA VAL A 384 -21.15 36.19 18.82
C VAL A 384 -21.91 34.88 18.62
N GLU A 385 -23.21 34.84 18.97
CA GLU A 385 -24.01 33.61 18.88
C GLU A 385 -24.30 33.15 17.45
N HIS A 386 -24.22 34.06 16.48
CA HIS A 386 -24.48 33.77 15.08
C HIS A 386 -23.48 34.49 14.16
N PRO A 387 -22.89 33.84 13.14
CA PRO A 387 -21.83 34.43 12.32
C PRO A 387 -22.20 35.78 11.69
N MET A 388 -23.46 35.97 11.29
CA MET A 388 -23.96 37.25 10.73
C MET A 388 -23.92 38.44 11.70
N GLN A 389 -23.80 38.19 13.00
CA GLN A 389 -23.62 39.24 14.01
C GLN A 389 -22.16 39.72 14.08
N ASN A 390 -21.22 39.03 13.44
CA ASN A 390 -19.84 39.46 13.33
C ASN A 390 -19.65 40.28 12.05
N ALA A 391 -19.11 41.50 12.18
CA ALA A 391 -19.03 42.47 11.08
C ALA A 391 -18.13 41.98 9.95
N GLU A 392 -16.96 41.43 10.29
CA GLU A 392 -15.98 40.94 9.31
C GLU A 392 -16.56 39.76 8.51
N PHE A 393 -17.24 38.84 9.22
CA PHE A 393 -17.89 37.70 8.57
C PHE A 393 -18.99 38.17 7.62
N PHE A 394 -19.83 39.10 8.05
CA PHE A 394 -20.92 39.62 7.21
C PHE A 394 -20.36 40.40 6.01
N GLU A 395 -19.38 41.28 6.20
CA GLU A 395 -18.74 42.02 5.11
C GLU A 395 -18.15 41.05 4.07
N LYS A 396 -17.45 39.99 4.51
CA LYS A 396 -16.92 38.95 3.62
C LYS A 396 -18.02 38.22 2.85
N GLN A 397 -19.15 37.91 3.49
CA GLN A 397 -20.28 37.30 2.81
C GLN A 397 -20.92 38.26 1.80
N LEU A 398 -20.95 39.55 2.11
CA LEU A 398 -21.50 40.60 1.26
C LEU A 398 -20.75 40.73 -0.07
N GLN A 399 -19.41 40.67 -0.04
CA GLN A 399 -18.55 40.76 -1.23
C GLN A 399 -18.85 39.68 -2.29
N ASN A 400 -19.44 38.55 -1.88
CA ASN A 400 -19.83 37.47 -2.77
C ASN A 400 -21.29 37.58 -3.26
N SER A 401 -21.98 38.69 -2.95
CA SER A 401 -23.38 38.92 -3.31
C SER A 401 -23.51 39.51 -4.72
N TYR A 402 -24.28 38.84 -5.58
CA TYR A 402 -24.57 39.27 -6.96
C TYR A 402 -25.37 40.59 -7.08
N LYS A 403 -25.69 41.28 -5.97
CA LYS A 403 -26.59 42.45 -5.93
C LYS A 403 -25.91 43.79 -5.56
N LEU A 404 -24.59 43.81 -5.45
CA LEU A 404 -23.84 45.04 -5.19
C LEU A 404 -23.91 45.99 -6.40
N LYS A 405 -23.98 47.29 -6.14
CA LYS A 405 -24.00 48.39 -7.11
C LYS A 405 -22.83 49.33 -6.83
N GLU A 406 -22.17 49.81 -7.89
CA GLU A 406 -21.13 50.82 -7.76
C GLU A 406 -21.75 52.21 -7.56
N PHE A 407 -21.23 52.96 -6.59
CA PHE A 407 -21.49 54.38 -6.43
C PHE A 407 -20.18 55.15 -6.55
N ASN A 408 -20.14 56.10 -7.49
CA ASN A 408 -18.97 56.92 -7.79
C ASN A 408 -19.13 58.29 -7.14
N PHE A 409 -18.26 58.61 -6.18
CA PHE A 409 -18.17 59.94 -5.59
C PHE A 409 -17.54 60.94 -6.57
N PRO A 410 -17.88 62.24 -6.48
CA PRO A 410 -17.25 63.29 -7.29
C PRO A 410 -15.72 63.36 -7.17
N CYS A 411 -15.15 62.90 -6.04
CA CYS A 411 -13.71 62.82 -5.82
C CYS A 411 -13.02 61.67 -6.57
N GLY A 412 -13.76 60.86 -7.34
CA GLY A 412 -13.25 59.72 -8.10
C GLY A 412 -13.12 58.42 -7.30
N LYS A 413 -13.56 58.39 -6.04
CA LYS A 413 -13.65 57.17 -5.23
C LYS A 413 -14.91 56.40 -5.56
N THR A 414 -14.82 55.08 -5.60
CA THR A 414 -15.94 54.17 -5.83
C THR A 414 -16.17 53.28 -4.62
N ILE A 415 -17.43 53.13 -4.21
CA ILE A 415 -17.84 52.16 -3.19
C ILE A 415 -18.91 51.22 -3.74
N LEU A 416 -19.01 50.04 -3.12
CA LEU A 416 -20.04 49.05 -3.43
C LEU A 416 -21.14 49.11 -2.36
N VAL A 417 -22.37 49.27 -2.81
CA VAL A 417 -23.57 49.43 -1.97
C VAL A 417 -24.71 48.54 -2.46
N GLN A 418 -25.75 48.35 -1.64
CA GLN A 418 -26.90 47.50 -1.98
C GLN A 418 -28.21 48.26 -2.07
N GLY A 419 -29.21 47.63 -2.69
CA GLY A 419 -30.58 48.15 -2.69
C GLY A 419 -30.71 49.56 -3.24
N TYR A 420 -31.24 50.47 -2.41
CA TYR A 420 -31.55 51.86 -2.74
C TYR A 420 -30.53 52.85 -2.14
N GLU A 421 -29.46 52.34 -1.51
CA GLU A 421 -28.35 53.12 -0.96
C GLU A 421 -27.75 54.15 -1.96
N PRO A 422 -27.62 53.88 -3.27
CA PRO A 422 -27.13 54.89 -4.22
C PRO A 422 -27.95 56.20 -4.25
N PHE A 423 -29.25 56.14 -4.03
CA PHE A 423 -30.10 57.35 -4.02
C PHE A 423 -29.86 58.18 -2.77
N LEU A 424 -29.72 57.53 -1.61
CA LEU A 424 -29.32 58.21 -0.38
C LEU A 424 -27.96 58.88 -0.55
N LEU A 425 -26.96 58.16 -1.04
CA LEU A 425 -25.61 58.71 -1.22
C LEU A 425 -25.59 59.90 -2.18
N LYS A 426 -26.38 59.84 -3.26
CA LYS A 426 -26.53 60.98 -4.17
C LYS A 426 -27.07 62.21 -3.43
N ASN A 427 -28.13 62.06 -2.65
CA ASN A 427 -28.72 63.16 -1.89
C ASN A 427 -27.72 63.72 -0.85
N LEU A 428 -27.00 62.86 -0.14
CA LEU A 428 -25.98 63.29 0.83
C LEU A 428 -24.82 64.05 0.17
N VAL A 429 -24.39 63.64 -1.03
CA VAL A 429 -23.38 64.36 -1.80
C VAL A 429 -23.91 65.73 -2.26
N GLU A 430 -25.18 65.82 -2.67
CA GLU A 430 -25.83 67.10 -3.03
C GLU A 430 -25.96 68.04 -1.81
N GLU A 431 -26.12 67.50 -0.61
CA GLU A 431 -26.07 68.24 0.67
C GLU A 431 -24.64 68.67 1.09
N GLY A 432 -23.62 68.23 0.35
CA GLY A 432 -22.23 68.64 0.55
C GLY A 432 -21.37 67.67 1.38
N TYR A 433 -21.85 66.46 1.67
CA TYR A 433 -21.04 65.42 2.33
C TYR A 433 -20.09 64.73 1.33
N THR A 434 -18.88 64.43 1.80
CA THR A 434 -17.82 63.79 1.01
C THR A 434 -17.71 62.29 1.28
N HIS A 435 -16.85 61.59 0.54
CA HIS A 435 -16.57 60.17 0.77
C HIS A 435 -16.05 59.91 2.19
N GLU A 436 -15.28 60.85 2.74
CA GLU A 436 -14.68 60.79 4.06
C GLU A 436 -15.69 61.04 5.20
N ASP A 437 -16.82 61.69 4.90
CA ASP A 437 -17.87 61.98 5.89
C ASP A 437 -18.83 60.79 6.09
N ILE A 438 -18.94 59.88 5.11
CA ILE A 438 -19.98 58.85 5.06
C ILE A 438 -19.37 57.45 5.26
N ILE A 439 -19.80 56.78 6.32
CA ILE A 439 -19.43 55.40 6.62
C ILE A 439 -20.52 54.44 6.16
N THR A 440 -20.17 53.50 5.28
CA THR A 440 -21.10 52.46 4.76
C THR A 440 -20.62 51.03 4.99
N LYS A 441 -19.33 50.84 5.32
CA LYS A 441 -18.74 49.52 5.57
C LYS A 441 -19.25 48.93 6.87
N ARG A 442 -19.66 47.66 6.85
CA ARG A 442 -20.32 47.01 7.99
C ARG A 442 -19.39 46.85 9.20
N VAL A 443 -18.08 46.84 8.97
CA VAL A 443 -17.02 46.82 10.00
C VAL A 443 -16.81 48.17 10.69
N ASP A 444 -17.18 49.28 10.04
CA ASP A 444 -16.88 50.64 10.49
C ASP A 444 -18.13 51.37 11.04
N VAL A 445 -19.34 50.86 10.74
CA VAL A 445 -20.59 51.42 11.29
C VAL A 445 -20.73 51.13 12.80
N PRO A 446 -21.49 51.96 13.54
CA PRO A 446 -21.73 51.76 14.96
C PRO A 446 -22.24 50.36 15.31
N GLU A 447 -21.76 49.81 16.44
CA GLU A 447 -22.24 48.53 16.95
C GLU A 447 -23.53 48.72 17.75
N ILE A 448 -24.67 48.47 17.09
CA ILE A 448 -25.99 48.64 17.71
C ILE A 448 -26.69 47.28 17.79
N TRP A 449 -27.31 47.02 18.93
CA TRP A 449 -28.02 45.79 19.22
C TRP A 449 -29.48 46.07 19.52
N TYR A 450 -30.37 45.20 19.05
CA TYR A 450 -31.80 45.25 19.35
C TYR A 450 -32.34 43.84 19.55
N ASP A 451 -33.44 43.73 20.30
CA ASP A 451 -34.12 42.45 20.53
C ASP A 451 -35.39 42.35 19.66
N GLU A 452 -35.57 41.19 19.02
CA GLU A 452 -36.75 40.84 18.23
C GLU A 452 -37.12 39.39 18.56
N ASP A 453 -38.37 39.14 18.98
CA ASP A 453 -38.85 37.81 19.38
C ASP A 453 -37.95 37.07 20.39
N ASN A 454 -37.48 37.78 21.42
CA ASN A 454 -36.55 37.29 22.44
C ASN A 454 -35.19 36.82 21.90
N LYS A 455 -34.79 37.33 20.74
CA LYS A 455 -33.46 37.10 20.15
C LYS A 455 -32.73 38.42 20.01
N LYS A 456 -31.45 38.39 20.34
CA LYS A 456 -30.55 39.53 20.17
C LYS A 456 -30.05 39.60 18.72
N HIS A 457 -30.20 40.77 18.10
CA HIS A 457 -29.79 41.03 16.72
C HIS A 457 -28.80 42.19 16.67
N ARG A 458 -27.78 42.06 15.82
CA ARG A 458 -26.90 43.18 15.48
C ARG A 458 -27.52 43.95 14.32
N TYR A 459 -27.70 45.25 14.53
CA TYR A 459 -28.12 46.17 13.49
C TYR A 459 -26.88 46.68 12.74
N TYR A 460 -26.94 46.63 11.41
CA TYR A 460 -25.99 47.30 10.55
C TYR A 460 -26.75 48.33 9.74
N CYS A 461 -26.44 49.60 9.97
CA CYS A 461 -27.05 50.70 9.22
C CYS A 461 -26.48 50.82 7.82
N ASP A 462 -27.26 51.42 6.92
CA ASP A 462 -26.91 51.57 5.51
C ASP A 462 -25.89 52.70 5.29
N ALA A 463 -26.00 53.79 6.05
CA ALA A 463 -24.95 54.80 6.14
C ALA A 463 -24.91 55.43 7.55
N TYR A 464 -23.74 55.91 7.96
CA TYR A 464 -23.55 56.66 9.19
C TYR A 464 -22.67 57.88 8.91
N ILE A 465 -23.09 59.05 9.42
CA ILE A 465 -22.32 60.30 9.33
C ILE A 465 -21.91 60.71 10.75
N PRO A 466 -20.64 60.46 11.16
CA PRO A 466 -20.17 60.77 12.50
C PRO A 466 -20.28 62.25 12.86
N LYS A 467 -20.03 63.15 11.90
CA LYS A 467 -20.01 64.61 12.09
C LYS A 467 -21.31 65.18 12.67
N ILE A 468 -22.44 64.56 12.33
CA ILE A 468 -23.77 64.95 12.82
C ILE A 468 -24.42 63.83 13.66
N ASN A 469 -23.62 62.82 14.03
CA ASN A 469 -24.04 61.65 14.81
C ASN A 469 -25.36 61.01 14.31
N THR A 470 -25.50 60.89 12.98
CA THR A 470 -26.76 60.47 12.35
C THR A 470 -26.58 59.18 11.54
N ILE A 471 -27.43 58.21 11.84
CA ILE A 471 -27.59 56.93 11.16
C ILE A 471 -28.71 57.05 10.11
N TYR A 472 -28.45 56.50 8.94
CA TYR A 472 -29.40 56.42 7.84
C TYR A 472 -29.73 54.95 7.54
N GLU A 473 -31.03 54.66 7.48
CA GLU A 473 -31.58 53.40 6.96
C GLU A 473 -32.33 53.69 5.67
N VAL A 474 -32.13 52.84 4.66
CA VAL A 474 -32.79 52.96 3.37
C VAL A 474 -33.78 51.83 3.17
N LYS A 475 -34.98 52.16 2.69
CA LYS A 475 -35.99 51.19 2.29
C LYS A 475 -36.59 51.56 0.94
N SER A 476 -37.04 50.56 0.20
CA SER A 476 -38.06 50.79 -0.82
C SER A 476 -39.43 50.88 -0.17
N THR A 477 -40.39 51.52 -0.83
CA THR A 477 -41.80 51.55 -0.41
C THR A 477 -42.32 50.16 -0.02
N TRP A 478 -42.05 49.15 -0.86
CA TRP A 478 -42.45 47.77 -0.58
C TRP A 478 -41.77 47.16 0.67
N THR A 479 -40.45 47.32 0.81
CA THR A 479 -39.74 46.77 1.99
C THR A 479 -40.06 47.50 3.28
N TYR A 480 -40.42 48.78 3.20
CA TYR A 480 -40.82 49.57 4.35
C TYR A 480 -42.09 49.02 4.99
N GLU A 481 -43.13 48.78 4.17
CA GLU A 481 -44.40 48.22 4.65
C GLU A 481 -44.22 46.85 5.32
N ILE A 482 -43.38 45.99 4.75
CA ILE A 482 -43.12 44.65 5.29
C ILE A 482 -42.30 44.70 6.59
N ALA A 483 -41.33 45.61 6.69
CA ALA A 483 -40.37 45.65 7.78
C ALA A 483 -40.64 46.77 8.79
N LYS A 484 -41.87 47.30 8.85
CA LYS A 484 -42.22 48.48 9.64
C LYS A 484 -41.88 48.32 11.12
N GLU A 485 -42.35 47.24 11.74
CA GLU A 485 -42.08 46.92 13.15
C GLU A 485 -40.58 46.76 13.43
N LYS A 486 -39.87 46.04 12.56
CA LYS A 486 -38.43 45.83 12.67
C LYS A 486 -37.65 47.15 12.60
N ASN A 487 -38.04 48.06 11.69
CA ASN A 487 -37.41 49.37 11.56
C ASN A 487 -37.69 50.27 12.77
N LEU A 488 -38.85 50.14 13.43
CA LEU A 488 -39.12 50.83 14.69
C LEU A 488 -38.21 50.35 15.82
N LEU A 489 -37.97 49.03 15.93
CA LEU A 489 -37.04 48.47 16.91
C LEU A 489 -35.61 48.96 16.68
N LYS A 490 -35.15 48.99 15.43
CA LYS A 490 -33.84 49.55 15.06
C LYS A 490 -33.73 51.03 15.39
N ASN A 491 -34.75 51.82 15.05
CA ASN A 491 -34.81 53.25 15.35
C ASN A 491 -34.66 53.48 16.87
N LYS A 492 -35.49 52.80 17.67
CA LYS A 492 -35.41 52.87 19.12
C LYS A 492 -34.01 52.48 19.63
N ALA A 493 -33.44 51.39 19.14
CA ALA A 493 -32.09 50.97 19.54
C ALA A 493 -31.00 51.99 19.17
N CYS A 494 -31.15 52.72 18.06
CA CYS A 494 -30.24 53.80 17.68
C CYS A 494 -30.36 54.98 18.65
N ILE A 495 -31.60 55.41 18.95
CA ILE A 495 -31.88 56.51 19.88
C ILE A 495 -31.37 56.17 21.28
N ASP A 496 -31.68 54.97 21.78
CA ASP A 496 -31.23 54.49 23.10
C ASP A 496 -29.70 54.41 23.18
N ALA A 497 -29.02 54.11 22.06
CA ALA A 497 -27.56 54.13 21.94
C ALA A 497 -26.97 55.54 21.69
N GLY A 498 -27.80 56.58 21.66
CA GLY A 498 -27.39 57.98 21.55
C GLY A 498 -27.17 58.49 20.11
N TYR A 499 -27.70 57.82 19.10
CA TYR A 499 -27.61 58.22 17.69
C TYR A 499 -28.91 58.84 17.19
N LEU A 500 -28.78 59.85 16.32
CA LEU A 500 -29.92 60.29 15.51
C LEU A 500 -30.21 59.26 14.43
N TYR A 501 -31.48 59.02 14.11
CA TYR A 501 -31.88 58.02 13.13
C TYR A 501 -32.79 58.64 12.06
N VAL A 502 -32.44 58.40 10.80
CA VAL A 502 -33.19 58.85 9.62
C VAL A 502 -33.54 57.65 8.76
N LEU A 503 -34.83 57.43 8.55
CA LEU A 503 -35.33 56.43 7.60
C LEU A 503 -35.68 57.13 6.30
N CYS A 504 -35.06 56.70 5.19
CA CYS A 504 -35.35 57.19 3.85
C CYS A 504 -36.09 56.12 3.04
N VAL A 505 -37.31 56.41 2.61
CA VAL A 505 -38.12 55.51 1.79
C VAL A 505 -38.16 56.02 0.34
N TYR A 506 -37.61 55.24 -0.57
CA TYR A 506 -37.58 55.56 -2.00
C TYR A 506 -38.56 54.69 -2.79
N ASN A 507 -39.20 55.27 -3.80
CA ASN A 507 -39.91 54.49 -4.80
C ASN A 507 -38.97 53.90 -5.85
N ASN A 508 -39.52 53.11 -6.77
CA ASN A 508 -38.76 52.45 -7.84
C ASN A 508 -38.03 53.43 -8.80
N LYS A 509 -38.40 54.71 -8.81
CA LYS A 509 -37.73 55.77 -9.60
C LYS A 509 -36.63 56.48 -8.81
N GLY A 510 -36.39 56.11 -7.55
CA GLY A 510 -35.42 56.75 -6.67
C GLY A 510 -35.88 58.10 -6.13
N ILE A 511 -37.18 58.39 -6.18
CA ILE A 511 -37.76 59.59 -5.58
C ILE A 511 -38.05 59.28 -4.11
N LEU A 512 -37.62 60.17 -3.21
CA LEU A 512 -37.87 60.07 -1.77
C LEU A 512 -39.36 60.36 -1.51
N GLU A 513 -40.08 59.38 -0.96
CA GLU A 513 -41.52 59.49 -0.67
C GLU A 513 -41.80 59.72 0.81
N GLU A 514 -40.97 59.17 1.69
CA GLU A 514 -41.09 59.35 3.14
C GLU A 514 -39.70 59.52 3.76
N GLN A 515 -39.57 60.52 4.62
CA GLN A 515 -38.40 60.72 5.46
C GLN A 515 -38.89 61.07 6.86
N ASN A 516 -38.58 60.21 7.84
CA ASN A 516 -38.81 60.56 9.24
C ASN A 516 -37.72 61.55 9.66
N ILE A 517 -38.11 62.82 9.81
CA ILE A 517 -37.23 63.90 10.27
C ILE A 517 -37.09 63.80 11.80
N LYS A 518 -35.84 63.86 12.27
CA LYS A 518 -35.35 64.09 13.63
C LYS A 518 -36.44 64.19 14.71
N ILE A 519 -36.55 63.15 15.54
CA ILE A 519 -37.17 63.30 16.86
C ILE A 519 -36.08 63.89 17.76
N ASP A 520 -36.03 65.22 17.85
CA ASP A 520 -35.33 65.90 18.94
C ASP A 520 -36.06 65.55 20.23
N ASN A 521 -35.39 64.80 21.11
CA ASN A 521 -35.80 64.72 22.52
C ASN A 521 -35.42 66.06 23.17
N THR A 522 -36.36 67.01 23.23
CA THR A 522 -36.38 67.97 24.35
C THR A 522 -36.53 67.27 25.68
#